data_AF-A0AAX1PND7-F1
#
_entry.id   AF-A0AAX1PND7-F1
#
_cell.length_a   1.000
_cell.length_b   1.000
_cell.length_c   1.000
_cell.angle_alpha   90.00
_cell.angle_beta   90.00
_cell.angle_gamma   90.00
#
_symmetry.space_group_name_H-M   'P 1'
#
loop_
_entity.id
_entity.type
_entity.pdbx_description
1 polymer ?
#
loop_
_entity_poly.entity_id
_entity_poly.type
_entity_poly.pdbx_seq_one_letter_code
_entity_poly.pdbx_strand_id
1 'polypeptide(L)'
;MLPDADVLAFKLGVAYGHVFGHRGFTHSLLFAFDLPTLAMLFHRQFRASTATVWSFLLVSLLSHSLLDSLTTGGKGVGWLWPWRDERFFAPWQVIRVAPFKLEAYLTARGEAVILSELYWVWLPGVVLMLGLMGWRVWSRGL
;
A
#
# COMPACT_ATOMS: atom_id res chain seq x y z
N MET A 1 4.02 1.64 3.13
CA MET A 1 5.17 1.90 4.03
C MET A 1 5.34 0.84 5.11
N LEU A 2 4.44 0.70 6.10
CA LEU A 2 4.61 -0.36 7.13
C LEU A 2 4.55 -1.80 6.56
N PRO A 3 3.66 -2.14 5.61
CA PRO A 3 3.68 -3.44 4.95
C PRO A 3 5.02 -3.75 4.28
N ASP A 4 5.67 -2.74 3.72
CA ASP A 4 6.95 -2.85 2.99
C ASP A 4 8.17 -2.99 3.91
N ALA A 5 7.98 -2.90 5.24
CA ALA A 5 9.04 -3.26 6.18
C ALA A 5 9.46 -4.74 6.03
N ASP A 6 8.62 -5.56 5.38
CA ASP A 6 8.93 -6.93 4.96
C ASP A 6 10.15 -7.03 4.02
N VAL A 7 10.54 -5.95 3.32
CA VAL A 7 11.78 -5.89 2.52
C VAL A 7 13.02 -6.12 3.38
N LEU A 8 12.96 -5.82 4.70
CA LEU A 8 14.05 -6.14 5.62
C LEU A 8 14.27 -7.65 5.76
N ALA A 9 13.25 -8.48 5.53
CA ALA A 9 13.39 -9.94 5.57
C ALA A 9 14.38 -10.46 4.50
N PHE A 10 14.61 -9.71 3.42
CA PHE A 10 15.65 -10.05 2.42
C PHE A 10 17.05 -9.99 3.00
N LYS A 11 17.31 -9.08 3.94
CA LYS A 11 18.59 -9.02 4.66
C LYS A 11 18.79 -10.22 5.58
N LEU A 12 17.71 -10.90 5.95
CA LEU A 12 17.71 -12.12 6.75
C LEU A 12 17.70 -13.40 5.90
N GLY A 13 17.85 -13.28 4.57
CA GLY A 13 17.92 -14.42 3.64
C GLY A 13 16.57 -14.95 3.16
N VAL A 14 15.45 -14.30 3.49
CA VAL A 14 14.13 -14.70 2.99
C VAL A 14 14.02 -14.38 1.49
N ALA A 15 13.67 -15.38 0.68
CA ALA A 15 13.51 -15.16 -0.76
C ALA A 15 12.28 -14.30 -1.08
N TYR A 16 12.34 -13.47 -2.13
CA TYR A 16 11.19 -12.65 -2.56
C TYR A 16 9.92 -13.45 -2.88
N GLY A 17 10.07 -14.71 -3.31
CA GLY A 17 8.91 -15.57 -3.56
C GLY A 17 8.27 -16.14 -2.30
N HIS A 18 8.97 -16.08 -1.17
CA HIS A 18 8.51 -16.69 0.07
C HIS A 18 7.30 -15.94 0.63
N VAL A 19 6.52 -16.63 1.45
CA VAL A 19 5.35 -16.08 2.15
C VAL A 19 5.68 -14.82 2.97
N PHE A 20 6.84 -14.83 3.64
CA PHE A 20 7.39 -13.70 4.39
C PHE A 20 8.27 -12.76 3.55
N GLY A 21 8.38 -13.00 2.24
CA GLY A 21 9.01 -12.08 1.32
C GLY A 21 8.10 -10.90 1.02
N HIS A 22 8.65 -9.87 0.35
CA HIS A 22 7.89 -8.67 0.00
C HIS A 22 6.60 -8.97 -0.77
N ARG A 23 5.52 -8.22 -0.50
CA ARG A 23 4.15 -8.45 -1.04
C ARG A 23 3.51 -9.76 -0.58
N GLY A 24 4.06 -10.29 0.51
CA GLY A 24 3.74 -11.50 1.25
C GLY A 24 2.50 -11.41 2.12
N PHE A 25 2.63 -12.07 3.28
CA PHE A 25 1.74 -11.97 4.43
C PHE A 25 1.27 -10.54 4.75
N THR A 26 2.18 -9.58 4.79
CA THR A 26 1.93 -8.16 5.14
C THR A 26 1.01 -7.43 4.16
N HIS A 27 0.79 -7.99 2.98
CA HIS A 27 -0.09 -7.42 1.95
C HIS A 27 -1.37 -8.26 1.76
N SER A 28 -1.58 -9.28 2.58
CA SER A 28 -2.79 -10.12 2.56
C SER A 28 -4.01 -9.37 3.09
N LEU A 29 -5.21 -9.82 2.68
CA LEU A 29 -6.47 -9.27 3.19
C LEU A 29 -6.63 -9.52 4.70
N LEU A 30 -6.12 -10.65 5.19
CA LEU A 30 -6.12 -10.99 6.60
C LEU A 30 -5.28 -9.97 7.39
N PHE A 31 -4.03 -9.71 6.97
CA PHE A 31 -3.18 -8.72 7.63
C PHE A 31 -3.79 -7.31 7.59
N ALA A 32 -4.39 -6.94 6.46
CA ALA A 32 -5.08 -5.66 6.31
C ALA A 32 -6.25 -5.48 7.29
N PHE A 33 -6.86 -6.56 7.77
CA PHE A 33 -7.95 -6.53 8.76
C PHE A 33 -7.44 -6.67 10.20
N ASP A 34 -6.50 -7.57 10.45
CA ASP A 34 -6.00 -7.89 11.79
C ASP A 34 -5.18 -6.75 12.38
N LEU A 35 -4.31 -6.12 11.59
CA LEU A 35 -3.44 -5.05 12.08
C LEU A 35 -4.25 -3.83 12.57
N PRO A 36 -5.25 -3.30 11.82
CA PRO A 36 -6.13 -2.24 12.34
C PRO A 36 -6.90 -2.67 13.58
N THR A 37 -7.36 -3.92 13.65
CA THR A 37 -8.12 -4.46 14.79
C THR A 37 -7.26 -4.47 16.06
N LEU A 38 -6.01 -4.89 15.97
CA LEU A 38 -5.05 -4.80 17.05
C LEU A 38 -4.71 -3.35 17.41
N ALA A 39 -4.57 -2.47 16.40
CA ALA A 39 -4.24 -1.06 16.61
C ALA A 39 -5.32 -0.28 17.38
N MET A 40 -6.58 -0.74 17.37
CA MET A 40 -7.66 -0.13 18.17
C MET A 40 -7.36 -0.12 19.68
N LEU A 41 -6.58 -1.08 20.18
CA LEU A 41 -6.15 -1.13 21.59
C LEU A 41 -5.29 0.08 21.97
N PHE A 42 -4.67 0.73 20.99
CA PHE A 42 -3.77 1.87 21.16
C PHE A 42 -4.40 3.20 20.69
N HIS A 43 -5.72 3.26 20.46
CA HIS A 43 -6.39 4.45 19.92
C HIS A 43 -6.17 5.72 20.78
N ARG A 44 -6.03 5.57 22.11
CA ARG A 44 -5.80 6.70 23.02
C ARG A 44 -4.43 7.36 22.78
N GLN A 45 -3.42 6.56 22.45
CA GLN A 45 -2.07 7.01 22.12
C GLN A 45 -2.08 7.77 20.78
N PHE A 46 -2.94 7.39 19.85
CA PHE A 46 -3.14 8.08 18.58
C PHE A 46 -4.03 9.33 18.67
N ARG A 47 -4.61 9.63 19.85
CA ARG A 47 -5.55 10.75 20.06
C ARG A 47 -6.70 10.75 19.03
N ALA A 48 -7.16 9.57 18.63
CA ALA A 48 -8.19 9.39 17.62
C ALA A 48 -9.23 8.36 18.10
N SER A 49 -10.44 8.40 17.51
CA SER A 49 -11.46 7.39 17.81
C SER A 49 -11.03 6.02 17.28
N THR A 50 -11.53 4.94 17.90
CA THR A 50 -11.29 3.57 17.43
C THR A 50 -11.74 3.39 15.98
N ALA A 51 -12.89 3.95 15.60
CA ALA A 51 -13.41 3.92 14.24
C ALA A 51 -12.46 4.63 13.26
N THR A 52 -11.91 5.78 13.63
CA THR A 52 -10.94 6.52 12.80
C THR A 52 -9.67 5.72 12.61
N VAL A 53 -9.07 5.18 13.67
CA VAL A 53 -7.84 4.38 13.59
C VAL A 53 -8.06 3.14 12.72
N TRP A 54 -9.14 2.41 12.98
CA TRP A 54 -9.44 1.18 12.26
C TRP A 54 -9.72 1.42 10.78
N SER A 55 -10.62 2.35 10.44
CA SER A 55 -10.98 2.65 9.06
C SER A 55 -9.81 3.22 8.26
N PHE A 56 -9.04 4.13 8.85
CA PHE A 56 -7.87 4.72 8.20
C PHE A 56 -6.83 3.65 7.86
N LEU A 57 -6.46 2.81 8.83
CA LEU A 57 -5.47 1.75 8.61
C LEU A 57 -5.97 0.70 7.64
N LEU A 58 -7.23 0.27 7.75
CA LEU A 58 -7.82 -0.70 6.82
C LEU A 58 -7.77 -0.18 5.38
N VAL A 59 -8.28 1.03 5.14
CA VAL A 59 -8.28 1.65 3.80
C VAL A 59 -6.84 1.86 3.30
N SER A 60 -5.91 2.25 4.18
CA SER A 60 -4.51 2.42 3.79
C SER A 60 -3.85 1.10 3.41
N LEU A 61 -4.07 0.02 4.14
CA LEU A 61 -3.46 -1.28 3.87
C LEU A 61 -4.06 -1.93 2.61
N LEU A 62 -5.39 -1.85 2.45
CA LEU A 62 -6.07 -2.34 1.26
C LEU A 62 -5.68 -1.55 0.02
N SER A 63 -5.65 -0.22 0.09
CA SER A 63 -5.27 0.61 -1.07
C SER A 63 -3.80 0.40 -1.43
N HIS A 64 -2.90 0.29 -0.45
CA HIS A 64 -1.49 -0.04 -0.67
C HIS A 64 -1.34 -1.39 -1.38
N SER A 65 -1.96 -2.44 -0.84
CA SER A 65 -1.94 -3.80 -1.41
C SER A 65 -2.53 -3.83 -2.83
N LEU A 66 -3.59 -3.05 -3.09
CA LEU A 66 -4.16 -2.89 -4.43
C LEU A 66 -3.20 -2.18 -5.38
N LEU A 67 -2.58 -1.07 -4.98
CA LEU A 67 -1.63 -0.32 -5.80
C LEU A 67 -0.42 -1.19 -6.19
N ASP A 68 0.07 -2.03 -5.28
CA ASP A 68 1.14 -2.99 -5.59
C ASP A 68 0.76 -3.98 -6.70
N SER A 69 -0.50 -4.43 -6.73
CA SER A 69 -1.00 -5.32 -7.78
C SER A 69 -1.11 -4.63 -9.15
N LEU A 70 -1.16 -3.29 -9.18
CA LEU A 70 -1.18 -2.47 -10.40
C LEU A 70 0.24 -2.15 -10.91
N THR A 71 1.29 -2.65 -10.25
CA THR A 71 2.66 -2.40 -10.69
C THR A 71 3.08 -3.31 -11.85
N THR A 72 3.88 -2.79 -12.78
CA THR A 72 4.38 -3.49 -13.99
C THR A 72 5.44 -4.56 -13.70
N GLY A 73 5.62 -4.96 -12.44
CA GLY A 73 6.65 -5.91 -12.07
C GLY A 73 6.59 -6.34 -10.60
N GLY A 74 7.55 -7.18 -10.22
CA GLY A 74 7.51 -7.89 -8.95
C GLY A 74 6.94 -9.30 -9.11
N LYS A 75 6.38 -9.86 -8.05
CA LYS A 75 5.78 -11.21 -8.06
C LYS A 75 4.26 -11.23 -7.93
N GLY A 76 3.62 -10.06 -7.84
CA GLY A 76 2.21 -9.94 -7.49
C GLY A 76 2.01 -9.91 -5.98
N VAL A 77 0.76 -9.90 -5.54
CA VAL A 77 0.37 -9.71 -4.13
C VAL A 77 -0.34 -10.95 -3.60
N GLY A 78 0.04 -11.41 -2.39
CA GLY A 78 -0.56 -12.60 -1.77
C GLY A 78 -1.84 -12.31 -1.00
N TRP A 79 -2.91 -11.89 -1.67
CA TRP A 79 -4.16 -11.50 -1.01
C TRP A 79 -4.80 -12.61 -0.18
N LEU A 80 -4.72 -13.86 -0.67
CA LEU A 80 -5.41 -15.01 -0.08
C LEU A 80 -4.58 -15.79 0.94
N TRP A 81 -3.43 -15.27 1.35
CA TRP A 81 -2.67 -15.88 2.45
C TRP A 81 -3.48 -15.80 3.76
N PRO A 82 -3.49 -16.85 4.62
CA PRO A 82 -2.72 -18.10 4.58
C PRO A 82 -3.38 -19.26 3.83
N TRP A 83 -4.54 -19.05 3.22
CA TRP A 83 -5.28 -20.12 2.54
C TRP A 83 -4.69 -20.50 1.18
N ARG A 84 -4.06 -19.55 0.48
CA ARG A 84 -3.35 -19.78 -0.78
C ARG A 84 -2.10 -18.92 -0.87
N ASP A 85 -1.05 -19.50 -1.43
CA ASP A 85 0.23 -18.82 -1.70
C ASP A 85 0.29 -18.12 -3.08
N GLU A 86 -0.84 -18.13 -3.80
CA GLU A 86 -0.97 -17.50 -5.11
C GLU A 86 -0.73 -15.99 -5.04
N ARG A 87 -0.06 -15.46 -6.06
CA ARG A 87 0.24 -14.03 -6.17
C ARG A 87 -0.57 -13.41 -7.30
N PHE A 88 -1.29 -12.35 -6.97
CA PHE A 88 -2.22 -11.69 -7.88
C PHE A 88 -1.63 -10.39 -8.41
N PHE A 89 -1.79 -10.19 -9.71
CA PHE A 89 -1.68 -8.87 -10.34
C PHE A 89 -3.07 -8.44 -10.78
N ALA A 90 -3.30 -7.14 -10.78
CA ALA A 90 -4.44 -6.58 -11.45
C ALA A 90 -4.30 -6.74 -12.98
N PRO A 91 -5.42 -6.79 -13.72
CA PRO A 91 -5.37 -6.89 -15.18
C PRO A 91 -4.72 -5.67 -15.86
N TRP A 92 -4.72 -4.51 -15.19
CA TRP A 92 -4.10 -3.28 -15.68
C TRP A 92 -2.90 -2.89 -14.83
N GLN A 93 -1.71 -3.24 -15.28
CA GLN A 93 -0.47 -2.91 -14.58
C GLN A 93 0.11 -1.61 -15.13
N VAL A 94 -0.41 -0.47 -14.65
CA VAL A 94 -0.08 0.87 -15.18
C VAL A 94 1.03 1.59 -14.41
N ILE A 95 1.31 1.14 -13.18
CA ILE A 95 2.28 1.78 -12.29
C ILE A 95 3.65 1.16 -12.53
N ARG A 96 4.66 1.94 -12.89
CA ARG A 96 6.00 1.38 -13.08
C ARG A 96 6.57 0.90 -11.74
N VAL A 97 7.07 -0.33 -11.72
CA VAL A 97 7.63 -0.92 -10.50
C VAL A 97 8.88 -0.16 -10.03
N ALA A 98 8.85 0.23 -8.76
CA ALA A 98 9.95 0.87 -8.07
C ALA A 98 11.17 -0.07 -7.92
N PRO A 99 12.40 0.42 -8.14
CA PRO A 99 13.60 -0.35 -7.86
C PRO A 99 13.88 -0.43 -6.36
N PHE A 100 14.36 -1.58 -5.87
CA PHE A 100 14.78 -1.73 -4.47
C PHE A 100 16.03 -0.93 -4.10
N LYS A 101 16.85 -0.54 -5.08
CA LYS A 101 18.09 0.21 -4.87
C LYS A 101 17.86 1.70 -5.12
N LEU A 102 18.16 2.54 -4.14
CA LEU A 102 18.00 4.00 -4.24
C LEU A 102 18.80 4.61 -5.40
N GLU A 103 20.00 4.10 -5.68
CA GLU A 103 20.84 4.57 -6.80
C GLU A 103 20.15 4.46 -8.16
N ALA A 104 19.23 3.50 -8.34
CA ALA A 104 18.49 3.32 -9.58
C ALA A 104 17.51 4.47 -9.85
N TYR A 105 17.11 5.23 -8.82
CA TYR A 105 16.27 6.42 -8.98
C TYR A 105 16.99 7.59 -9.67
N LEU A 106 18.34 7.59 -9.67
CA LEU A 106 19.15 8.62 -10.35
C LEU A 106 19.31 8.37 -11.86
N THR A 107 18.68 7.32 -12.39
CA THR A 107 18.74 6.95 -13.80
C THR A 107 17.46 7.35 -14.54
N ALA A 108 17.48 7.34 -15.88
CA ALA A 108 16.27 7.54 -16.69
C ALA A 108 15.12 6.58 -16.34
N ARG A 109 15.44 5.36 -15.87
CA ARG A 109 14.43 4.42 -15.36
C ARG A 109 13.81 4.91 -14.06
N GLY A 110 14.60 5.52 -13.18
CA GLY A 110 14.14 6.12 -11.93
C GLY A 110 13.17 7.27 -12.15
N GLU A 111 13.54 8.20 -13.03
CA GLU A 111 12.68 9.30 -13.46
C GLU A 111 11.35 8.79 -14.02
N ALA A 112 11.41 7.78 -14.89
CA ALA A 112 10.25 7.12 -15.46
C ALA A 112 9.31 6.53 -14.39
N VAL A 113 9.84 5.99 -13.29
CA VAL A 113 9.06 5.50 -12.13
C VAL A 113 8.40 6.67 -11.39
N ILE A 114 9.16 7.71 -11.06
CA ILE A 114 8.65 8.89 -10.34
C ILE A 114 7.48 9.53 -11.12
N LEU A 115 7.63 9.72 -12.43
CA LEU A 115 6.56 10.27 -13.27
C LEU A 115 5.32 9.36 -13.30
N SER A 116 5.53 8.04 -13.31
CA SER A 116 4.44 7.06 -13.27
C SER A 116 3.67 7.11 -11.94
N GLU A 117 4.38 7.19 -10.81
CA GLU A 117 3.78 7.32 -9.48
C GLU A 117 3.05 8.65 -9.32
N LEU A 118 3.64 9.75 -9.80
CA LEU A 118 3.00 11.07 -9.78
C LEU A 118 1.67 11.06 -10.54
N TYR A 119 1.63 10.38 -11.69
CA TYR A 119 0.44 10.34 -12.53
C TYR A 119 -0.64 9.37 -12.03
N TRP A 120 -0.26 8.14 -11.64
CA TRP A 120 -1.24 7.08 -11.32
C TRP A 120 -1.59 6.98 -9.84
N VAL A 121 -0.77 7.54 -8.94
CA VAL A 121 -1.01 7.46 -7.49
C VAL A 121 -1.30 8.85 -6.92
N TRP A 122 -0.37 9.80 -7.11
CA TRP A 122 -0.48 11.12 -6.48
C TRP A 122 -1.58 11.97 -7.07
N LEU A 123 -1.69 12.06 -8.40
CA LEU A 123 -2.72 12.87 -9.04
C LEU A 123 -4.14 12.44 -8.65
N PRO A 124 -4.53 11.15 -8.74
CA PRO A 124 -5.84 10.69 -8.24
C PRO A 124 -6.05 10.96 -6.75
N GLY A 125 -5.00 10.75 -5.93
CA GLY A 125 -5.05 11.03 -4.49
C GLY A 125 -5.30 12.50 -4.17
N VAL A 126 -4.61 13.42 -4.86
CA VAL A 126 -4.79 14.87 -4.71
C VAL A 126 -6.18 15.29 -5.19
N VAL A 127 -6.65 14.78 -6.33
CA VAL A 127 -7.99 15.08 -6.84
C VAL A 127 -9.06 14.64 -5.84
N LEU A 128 -8.95 13.42 -5.30
CA LEU A 128 -9.88 12.92 -4.28
C LEU A 128 -9.83 13.79 -3.01
N MET A 129 -8.64 14.12 -2.53
CA MET A 129 -8.45 14.97 -1.35
C MET A 129 -9.13 16.33 -1.53
N LEU A 130 -8.86 17.01 -2.65
CA LEU A 130 -9.45 18.32 -2.94
C LEU A 130 -10.98 18.22 -3.07
N GLY A 131 -11.51 17.17 -3.69
CA GLY A 131 -12.94 16.91 -3.78
C GLY A 131 -13.60 16.75 -2.41
N LEU A 132 -12.99 15.96 -1.51
CA LEU A 132 -13.49 15.76 -0.14
C LEU A 132 -13.40 17.04 0.70
N MET A 133 -12.34 17.84 0.53
CA MET A 133 -12.21 19.14 1.18
C MET A 133 -13.29 20.11 0.70
N GLY A 134 -13.51 20.19 -0.62
CA GLY A 134 -14.56 21.03 -1.20
C GLY A 134 -15.95 20.64 -0.73
N TRP A 135 -16.26 19.34 -0.72
CA TRP A 135 -17.52 18.81 -0.20
C TRP A 135 -17.75 19.20 1.27
N ARG A 136 -16.73 19.04 2.11
CA ARG A 136 -16.81 19.36 3.54
C ARG A 136 -17.00 20.84 3.81
N VAL A 137 -16.40 21.73 3.01
CA VAL A 137 -16.61 23.18 3.11
C VAL A 137 -18.04 23.53 2.72
N TRP A 138 -18.52 22.98 1.61
CA TRP A 138 -19.89 23.19 1.13
C TRP A 138 -20.96 22.72 2.13
N SER A 139 -20.79 21.51 2.68
CA SER A 139 -21.74 20.93 3.65
C SER A 139 -21.78 21.62 5.02
N ARG A 140 -20.88 22.59 5.28
CA ARG A 140 -20.84 23.40 6.51
C ARG A 140 -21.38 24.81 6.32
N GLY A 141 -21.55 25.25 5.07
CA GLY A 141 -22.11 26.55 4.71
C GLY A 141 -23.62 26.51 4.42
N LEU A 142 -24.22 25.31 4.43
CA LEU A 142 -25.65 25.04 4.49
C LEU A 142 -26.03 24.66 5.92
#